data_AF-A0A7X6ZYI3-F1
#
_entry.id   AF-A0A7X6ZYI3-F1
#
_cell.length_a   1.000
_cell.length_b   1.000
_cell.length_c   1.000
_cell.angle_alpha   90.00
_cell.angle_beta   90.00
_cell.angle_gamma   90.00
#
_symmetry.space_group_name_H-M   'P 1'
#
loop_
_entity.id
_entity.type
_entity.pdbx_description
1 polymer ?
#
loop_
_entity_poly.entity_id
_entity_poly.type
_entity_poly.pdbx_seq_one_letter_code
_entity_poly.pdbx_strand_id
1 'polypeptide(L)' 'LCPDAADYIIASHRSAEPGHDVALKKLGKKPLLDLELRLGEGTGAVLGMHLVDAAVAILTRMVTLDDAGVERKE' A
#
# COMPACT_ATOMS: atom_id res chain seq x y z
N LEU A 1 -16.08 -16.72 1.44
CA LEU A 1 -17.11 -16.13 2.32
C LEU A 1 -17.68 -14.86 1.72
N CYS A 2 -16.84 -13.91 1.27
CA CYS A 2 -17.28 -12.73 0.52
C CYS A 2 -16.18 -12.37 -0.52
N PRO A 3 -16.42 -12.52 -1.83
CA PRO A 3 -15.43 -12.18 -2.87
C PRO A 3 -15.03 -10.70 -2.86
N ASP A 4 -16.01 -9.82 -2.65
CA ASP A 4 -15.84 -8.35 -2.72
C ASP A 4 -14.95 -7.81 -1.58
N ALA A 5 -14.74 -8.59 -0.51
CA ALA A 5 -13.81 -8.23 0.54
C ALA A 5 -12.38 -7.99 0.01
N ALA A 6 -12.01 -8.64 -1.10
CA ALA A 6 -10.71 -8.46 -1.72
C ALA A 6 -10.46 -7.00 -2.11
N ASP A 7 -11.48 -6.26 -2.57
CA ASP A 7 -11.30 -4.87 -3.03
C ASP A 7 -10.85 -3.92 -1.93
N TYR A 8 -11.17 -4.24 -0.67
CA TYR A 8 -10.83 -3.44 0.50
C TYR A 8 -9.48 -3.80 1.13
N ILE A 9 -8.83 -4.88 0.65
CA ILE A 9 -7.54 -5.32 1.19
C ILE A 9 -6.40 -4.49 0.59
N ILE A 10 -5.61 -3.88 1.47
CA ILE A 10 -4.30 -3.30 1.16
C ILE A 10 -3.23 -4.25 1.70
N ALA A 11 -2.42 -4.83 0.81
CA ALA A 11 -1.30 -5.68 1.20
C ALA A 11 -0.13 -4.80 1.66
N SER A 12 0.19 -4.80 2.96
CA SER A 12 1.21 -3.90 3.49
C SER A 12 2.62 -4.31 3.11
N HIS A 13 3.04 -5.52 3.43
CA HIS A 13 4.38 -6.03 3.14
C HIS A 13 4.35 -7.43 2.56
N ARG A 14 5.42 -7.83 1.89
CA ARG A 14 5.72 -9.22 1.56
C ARG A 14 6.42 -9.86 2.76
N SER A 15 5.72 -10.73 3.48
CA SER A 15 6.35 -11.68 4.42
C SER A 15 7.39 -12.56 3.73
N ALA A 16 8.49 -12.86 4.42
CA ALA A 16 9.49 -13.83 3.97
C ALA A 16 9.02 -15.31 4.07
N GLU A 17 7.76 -15.54 4.48
CA GLU A 17 7.16 -16.86 4.41
C GLU A 17 6.87 -17.28 2.96
N PRO A 18 7.29 -18.49 2.52
CA PRO A 18 7.13 -18.94 1.13
C PRO A 18 5.69 -18.92 0.61
N GLY A 19 4.71 -19.13 1.49
CA GLY A 19 3.30 -19.16 1.12
C GLY A 19 2.70 -17.79 0.79
N HIS A 20 3.37 -16.71 1.17
CA HIS A 20 2.76 -15.39 1.10
C HIS A 20 2.64 -14.88 -0.34
N ASP A 21 3.61 -15.16 -1.20
CA ASP A 21 3.53 -14.82 -2.63
C ASP A 21 2.35 -15.53 -3.32
N VAL A 22 2.09 -16.78 -2.94
CA VAL A 22 0.96 -17.56 -3.45
C VAL A 22 -0.36 -16.94 -3.00
N ALA A 23 -0.45 -16.50 -1.74
CA ALA A 23 -1.62 -15.83 -1.20
C ALA A 23 -1.88 -14.48 -1.91
N LEU A 24 -0.85 -13.65 -2.04
CA LEU A 24 -0.92 -12.36 -2.74
C LEU A 24 -1.36 -12.52 -4.19
N LYS A 25 -0.82 -13.52 -4.91
CA LYS A 25 -1.23 -13.82 -6.29
C LYS A 25 -2.69 -14.24 -6.37
N LYS A 26 -3.16 -15.10 -5.46
CA LYS A 26 -4.58 -15.51 -5.41
C LYS A 26 -5.53 -14.36 -5.08
N LEU A 27 -5.09 -13.41 -4.27
CA LEU A 27 -5.84 -12.21 -3.91
C LEU A 27 -5.73 -11.09 -4.97
N GLY A 28 -4.85 -11.23 -5.97
CA GLY A 28 -4.58 -10.18 -6.95
C GLY A 28 -3.96 -8.93 -6.33
N LYS A 29 -3.19 -9.07 -5.25
CA LYS A 29 -2.62 -7.94 -4.49
C LYS A 29 -1.13 -7.80 -4.70
N LYS A 30 -0.68 -6.54 -4.79
CA LYS A 30 0.72 -6.14 -4.77
C LYS A 30 1.05 -5.56 -3.39
N PRO A 31 2.06 -6.06 -2.67
CA PRO A 31 2.45 -5.50 -1.38
C PRO A 31 3.13 -4.14 -1.56
N LEU A 32 2.99 -3.26 -0.56
CA LEU A 32 3.65 -1.94 -0.56
C LEU A 32 5.14 -2.02 -0.22
N LEU A 33 5.53 -2.98 0.62
CA LEU A 33 6.88 -3.14 1.17
C LEU A 33 7.42 -4.55 0.92
N ASP A 34 8.73 -4.68 0.71
CA ASP A 34 9.45 -5.96 0.75
C ASP A 34 10.71 -5.75 1.61
N LEU A 35 10.67 -6.29 2.83
CA LEU A 35 11.62 -6.01 3.91
C LEU A 35 12.12 -7.28 4.59
N GLU A 36 11.87 -8.45 3.98
CA GLU A 36 12.23 -9.77 4.52
C GLU A 36 11.67 -10.06 5.94
N LEU A 37 10.61 -9.37 6.35
CA LEU A 37 9.99 -9.54 7.66
C LEU A 37 9.19 -10.85 7.75
N ARG A 38 9.21 -11.50 8.91
CA ARG A 38 8.44 -12.73 9.19
C ARG A 38 8.06 -12.89 10.67
N LEU A 39 7.95 -11.78 11.40
CA LEU A 39 7.57 -11.80 12.81
C LEU A 39 6.08 -12.07 13.01
N GLY A 40 5.23 -11.55 12.12
CA GLY A 40 3.78 -11.61 12.28
C GLY A 40 3.26 -10.50 13.20
N GLU A 41 2.26 -10.81 14.03
CA GLU A 41 1.65 -9.90 15.02
C GLU A 41 1.11 -8.56 14.45
N GLY A 42 0.92 -8.49 13.12
CA GLY A 42 0.52 -7.25 12.43
C GLY A 42 1.64 -6.21 12.29
N THR A 43 2.89 -6.54 12.65
CA THR A 43 4.02 -5.60 12.55
C THR A 43 4.21 -5.01 11.14
N GLY A 44 4.15 -5.85 10.12
CA GLY A 44 4.19 -5.37 8.73
C GLY A 44 2.95 -4.58 8.32
N ALA A 45 1.79 -4.80 8.95
CA ALA A 45 0.56 -4.02 8.71
C ALA A 45 0.68 -2.61 9.29
N VAL A 46 1.16 -2.48 10.53
CA VAL A 46 1.40 -1.18 11.20
C VAL A 46 2.39 -0.33 10.41
N LEU A 47 3.48 -0.92 9.90
CA LEU A 47 4.41 -0.20 9.02
C LEU A 47 3.72 0.33 7.75
N GLY A 48 2.78 -0.43 7.18
CA GLY A 48 2.00 -0.01 6.02
C GLY A 48 1.03 1.14 6.29
N MET A 49 0.55 1.31 7.53
CA MET A 49 -0.39 2.39 7.88
C MET A 49 0.22 3.78 7.61
N HIS A 50 1.52 3.95 7.85
CA HIS A 50 2.20 5.21 7.56
C HIS A 50 2.22 5.57 6.07
N LEU A 51 2.22 4.57 5.18
CA LEU A 51 2.10 4.82 3.74
C LEU A 51 0.69 5.27 3.35
N VAL A 52 -0.33 4.75 4.04
CA VAL A 52 -1.72 5.22 3.86
C VAL A 52 -1.84 6.67 4.32
N ASP A 53 -1.30 7.01 5.49
CA ASP A 53 -1.29 8.39 6.00
C ASP A 53 -0.56 9.34 5.03
N ALA A 54 0.58 8.90 4.47
CA ALA A 54 1.33 9.66 3.48
C ALA A 54 0.52 9.87 2.19
N ALA A 55 -0.17 8.84 1.70
CA ALA A 55 -1.03 8.94 0.52
C ALA A 55 -2.19 9.93 0.75
N VAL A 56 -2.82 9.89 1.93
CA VAL A 56 -3.86 10.86 2.31
C VAL A 56 -3.28 12.27 2.38
N ALA A 57 -2.09 12.45 2.97
CA ALA A 57 -1.44 13.75 3.06
C ALA A 57 -1.10 14.30 1.68
N ILE A 58 -0.61 13.46 0.76
CA ILE A 58 -0.37 13.84 -0.64
C ILE A 58 -1.65 14.34 -1.28
N LEU A 59 -2.74 13.58 -1.17
CA LEU A 59 -4.02 13.93 -1.80
C LEU A 59 -4.64 15.22 -1.23
N THR A 60 -4.46 15.47 0.06
CA THR A 60 -5.20 16.54 0.78
C THR A 60 -4.37 17.78 1.07
N ARG A 61 -3.04 17.71 1.01
CA ARG A 61 -2.14 18.79 1.42
C ARG A 61 -1.17 19.22 0.33
N MET A 62 -1.05 18.50 -0.79
CA MET A 62 -0.32 19.01 -1.94
C MET A 62 -1.19 20.01 -2.69
N VAL A 63 -0.63 21.19 -2.95
CA VAL A 63 -1.23 22.18 -3.85
C VAL A 63 -1.22 21.66 -5.28
N THR A 64 -2.17 22.12 -6.09
CA THR A 64 -2.18 21.78 -7.51
C THR A 64 -1.03 22.48 -8.25
N LEU A 65 -0.71 22.03 -9.47
CA LEU A 65 0.31 22.69 -10.29
C LEU A 65 -0.06 24.15 -10.60
N ASP A 66 -1.35 24.40 -10.81
CA ASP A 66 -1.87 25.74 -11.10
C ASP A 66 -1.71 26.65 -9.87
N ASP A 67 -2.05 26.16 -8.67
CA ASP A 67 -1.82 26.88 -7.40
C ASP A 67 -0.33 27.14 -7.13
N ALA A 68 0.54 26.22 -7.59
CA ALA A 68 1.99 26.35 -7.47
C ALA A 68 2.62 27.25 -8.56
N GLY A 69 1.84 27.73 -9.53
CA GLY A 69 2.34 28.54 -10.65
C GLY A 69 3.25 27.77 -11.60
N VAL A 70 3.10 26.45 -11.70
CA VAL A 70 3.91 25.60 -12.57
C VAL A 70 3.23 25.45 -13.93
N GLU A 71 3.85 26.01 -14.98
CA GLU A 71 3.37 25.84 -16.35
C GLU A 71 3.54 24.39 -16.82
N ARG A 72 2.47 23.80 -17.37
CA ARG A 72 2.57 22.49 -18.04
C ARG A 72 3.32 22.67 -19.35
N LYS A 73 4.43 21.94 -19.52
CA LYS A 73 5.03 21.77 -20.85
C LYS A 73 4.15 20.81 -21.63
N GLU A 74 3.64 21.27 -22.78
CA GLU A 74 3.06 20.41 -23.82
C GLU A 74 4.10 19.43 -24.37
#